data_AF-A0A2N9IE49-F1
#
_entry.id   AF-A0A2N9IE49-F1
#
_cell.length_a   1.000
_cell.length_b   1.000
_cell.length_c   1.000
_cell.angle_alpha   90.00
_cell.angle_beta   90.00
_cell.angle_gamma   90.00
#
_symmetry.space_group_name_H-M   'P 1'
#
loop_
_entity.id
_entity.type
_entity.pdbx_description
1 polymer ?
#
loop_
_entity_poly.entity_id
_entity_poly.type
_entity_poly.pdbx_seq_one_letter_code
_entity_poly.pdbx_strand_id
1 'polypeptide(L)'
;MYFNTAEREFGEIRLPVNCFDHMVRLHWRVAVFKGLLALIVISRIHPASRKICDIWIMKEYGVVESWTKRFAIPIPLEDTLFDRPLGITKNDQLLQDLDGMLLWYDLDGEQGGILGFYGVQGSFDVDTLTDSLYLLGPTRE
;
A
#
# COMPACT_ATOMS: atom_id res chain seq x y z
N MET A 1 -3.13 13.17 -2.10
CA MET A 1 -2.62 14.48 -2.57
C MET A 1 -1.46 14.21 -3.53
N TYR A 2 -1.34 14.98 -4.61
CA TYR A 2 -0.18 15.01 -5.49
C TYR A 2 0.29 16.44 -5.64
N PHE A 3 1.52 16.63 -6.11
CA PHE A 3 2.06 17.95 -6.41
C PHE A 3 2.36 18.03 -7.90
N ASN A 4 1.67 18.93 -8.61
CA ASN A 4 1.98 19.24 -10.00
C ASN A 4 3.20 20.15 -10.01
N THR A 5 4.35 19.66 -10.49
CA THR A 5 5.59 20.46 -10.52
C THR A 5 5.57 21.57 -11.57
N ALA A 6 4.80 21.40 -12.65
CA ALA A 6 4.68 22.39 -13.73
C ALA A 6 3.84 23.59 -13.27
N GLU A 7 2.73 23.31 -12.60
CA GLU A 7 1.80 24.34 -12.10
C GLU A 7 2.17 24.80 -10.67
N ARG A 8 3.01 24.04 -9.96
CA ARG A 8 3.39 24.24 -8.54
C ARG A 8 2.19 24.23 -7.60
N GLU A 9 1.21 23.41 -7.92
CA GLU A 9 -0.04 23.29 -7.18
C GLU A 9 -0.20 21.89 -6.57
N PHE A 10 -0.85 21.84 -5.41
CA PHE A 10 -1.28 20.59 -4.81
C PHE A 10 -2.64 20.20 -5.36
N GLY A 11 -2.78 18.95 -5.77
CA GLY A 11 -4.04 18.36 -6.21
C GLY A 11 -4.43 17.16 -5.37
N GLU A 12 -5.68 16.73 -5.52
CA GLU A 12 -6.19 15.53 -4.88
C GLU A 12 -6.37 14.40 -5.90
N ILE A 13 -6.01 13.18 -5.49
CA ILE A 13 -6.27 11.98 -6.27
C ILE A 13 -7.50 11.33 -5.64
N ARG A 14 -8.58 11.17 -6.40
CA ARG A 14 -9.74 10.45 -5.89
C ARG A 14 -9.44 8.94 -5.85
N LEU A 15 -9.93 8.31 -4.79
CA LEU A 15 -9.74 6.89 -4.53
C LEU A 15 -10.71 6.03 -5.37
N PRO A 16 -10.45 4.73 -5.54
CA PRO A 16 -11.36 3.84 -6.23
C PRO A 16 -12.74 3.83 -5.56
N VAL A 17 -13.79 3.71 -6.37
CA VAL A 17 -15.16 3.57 -5.87
C VAL A 17 -15.26 2.28 -5.05
N ASN A 18 -15.98 2.35 -3.92
CA ASN A 18 -16.25 1.21 -3.02
C ASN A 18 -15.00 0.54 -2.41
N CYS A 19 -13.82 1.17 -2.46
CA CYS A 19 -12.61 0.59 -1.87
C CYS A 19 -12.69 0.46 -0.33
N PHE A 20 -13.69 1.04 0.32
CA PHE A 20 -13.87 1.03 1.78
C PHE A 20 -15.19 0.39 2.27
N ASP A 21 -16.01 -0.19 1.38
CA ASP A 21 -17.38 -0.67 1.72
C ASP A 21 -17.43 -1.74 2.83
N HIS A 22 -16.30 -2.38 3.12
CA HIS A 22 -16.17 -3.44 4.13
C HIS A 22 -15.08 -3.12 5.17
N MET A 23 -14.71 -1.86 5.32
CA MET A 23 -13.75 -1.45 6.35
C MET A 23 -14.42 -1.27 7.70
N VAL A 24 -13.89 -1.96 8.71
CA VAL A 24 -14.25 -1.76 10.13
C VAL A 24 -13.15 -1.00 10.88
N ARG A 25 -11.92 -1.02 10.35
CA ARG A 25 -10.80 -0.19 10.82
C ARG A 25 -10.05 0.37 9.62
N LEU A 26 -9.59 1.61 9.73
CA LEU A 26 -8.99 2.38 8.64
C LEU A 26 -7.47 2.17 8.62
N HIS A 27 -7.00 1.00 8.17
CA HIS A 27 -5.60 0.82 7.81
C HIS A 27 -5.49 0.64 6.30
N TRP A 28 -4.97 1.67 5.64
CA TRP A 28 -4.68 1.69 4.21
C TRP A 28 -3.34 2.39 3.99
N ARG A 29 -2.71 2.10 2.87
CA ARG A 29 -1.46 2.75 2.46
C ARG A 29 -1.39 2.89 0.96
N VAL A 30 -0.75 3.97 0.51
CA VAL A 30 -0.38 4.15 -0.90
C VAL A 30 1.02 3.58 -1.12
N ALA A 31 1.21 2.89 -2.24
CA ALA A 31 2.49 2.33 -2.64
C ALA A 31 2.69 2.48 -4.15
N VAL A 32 3.86 2.05 -4.64
CA VAL A 32 4.14 1.91 -6.06
C VAL A 32 4.25 0.42 -6.38
N PHE A 33 3.56 -0.04 -7.42
CA PHE A 33 3.63 -1.42 -7.92
C PHE A 33 3.89 -1.38 -9.42
N LYS A 34 5.01 -1.96 -9.86
CA LYS A 34 5.44 -1.97 -11.28
C LYS A 34 5.36 -0.59 -11.94
N GLY A 35 5.76 0.46 -11.21
CA GLY A 35 5.75 1.86 -11.67
C GLY A 35 4.38 2.55 -11.64
N LEU A 36 3.32 1.87 -11.21
CA LEU A 36 1.97 2.42 -11.12
C LEU A 36 1.60 2.73 -9.67
N LEU A 37 0.72 3.71 -9.49
CA LEU A 37 0.15 4.04 -8.19
C LEU A 37 -0.74 2.89 -7.70
N ALA A 38 -0.48 2.44 -6.47
CA ALA A 38 -1.22 1.38 -5.81
C ALA A 38 -1.86 1.89 -4.51
N LEU A 39 -3.07 1.43 -4.24
CA LEU A 39 -3.76 1.63 -2.98
C LEU A 39 -3.96 0.26 -2.32
N ILE A 40 -3.41 0.10 -1.12
CA ILE A 40 -3.49 -1.11 -0.31
C ILE A 40 -4.51 -0.87 0.80
N VAL A 41 -5.50 -1.75 0.90
CA VAL A 41 -6.64 -1.63 1.79
C VAL A 41 -6.82 -2.96 2.51
N ILE A 42 -6.88 -2.94 3.84
CA ILE A 42 -7.29 -4.12 4.60
C ILE A 42 -8.74 -3.98 5.06
N SER A 43 -9.58 -4.93 4.66
CA SER A 43 -11.00 -4.97 4.97
C SER A 43 -11.36 -6.19 5.82
N ARG A 44 -12.45 -6.08 6.59
CA ARG A 44 -12.98 -7.18 7.42
C ARG A 44 -14.34 -7.60 6.91
N ILE A 45 -14.44 -8.84 6.45
CA ILE A 45 -15.70 -9.40 5.95
C ILE A 45 -16.49 -9.97 7.12
N HIS A 46 -17.64 -9.37 7.40
CA HIS A 46 -18.64 -9.91 8.33
C HIS A 46 -19.51 -10.96 7.63
N PRO A 47 -19.98 -12.02 8.32
CA PRO A 47 -19.84 -12.33 9.75
C PRO A 47 -18.62 -13.20 10.11
N ALA A 48 -17.78 -13.57 9.13
CA ALA A 48 -16.72 -14.56 9.31
C ALA A 48 -15.42 -14.03 9.95
N SER A 49 -15.35 -12.74 10.31
CA SER A 49 -14.13 -12.07 10.79
C SER A 49 -12.89 -12.20 9.90
N ARG A 50 -13.06 -12.67 8.65
CA ARG A 50 -11.98 -12.84 7.68
C ARG A 50 -11.44 -11.49 7.26
N LYS A 51 -10.13 -11.39 7.19
CA LYS A 51 -9.43 -10.19 6.73
C LYS A 51 -8.93 -10.40 5.31
N ILE A 52 -9.17 -9.41 4.46
CA ILE A 52 -8.67 -9.40 3.07
C ILE A 52 -7.86 -8.13 2.86
N CYS A 53 -6.64 -8.30 2.33
CA CYS A 53 -5.84 -7.21 1.78
C CYS A 53 -6.17 -7.04 0.28
N ASP A 54 -6.95 -6.02 -0.04
CA ASP A 54 -7.21 -5.59 -1.39
C ASP A 54 -6.11 -4.64 -1.88
N ILE A 55 -5.64 -4.86 -3.11
CA ILE A 55 -4.70 -3.94 -3.77
C ILE A 55 -5.32 -3.43 -5.06
N TRP A 56 -5.51 -2.13 -5.13
CA TRP A 56 -6.02 -1.41 -6.30
C TRP A 56 -4.87 -0.75 -7.03
N ILE A 57 -4.89 -0.79 -8.36
CA ILE A 57 -3.87 -0.20 -9.23
C ILE A 57 -4.54 0.83 -10.15
N MET A 58 -4.01 2.06 -10.15
CA MET A 58 -4.42 3.13 -11.06
C MET A 58 -3.70 2.94 -12.40
N LYS A 59 -4.45 2.59 -13.45
CA LYS A 59 -3.87 2.36 -14.79
C LYS A 59 -3.50 3.65 -15.51
N GLU A 60 -4.24 4.72 -15.24
CA GLU A 60 -4.00 6.03 -15.81
C GLU A 60 -3.97 7.07 -14.70
N TYR A 61 -2.85 7.78 -14.57
CA TYR A 61 -2.61 8.67 -13.45
C TYR A 61 -3.64 9.81 -13.42
N GLY A 62 -4.29 10.01 -12.27
CA GLY A 62 -5.32 11.04 -12.08
C GLY A 62 -6.72 10.67 -12.57
N VAL A 63 -6.89 9.57 -13.30
CA VAL A 63 -8.20 9.11 -13.79
C VAL A 63 -8.79 8.09 -12.83
N VAL A 64 -9.90 8.45 -12.19
CA VAL A 64 -10.53 7.69 -11.10
C VAL A 64 -11.09 6.35 -11.59
N GLU A 65 -11.64 6.35 -12.78
CA GLU A 65 -12.23 5.18 -13.44
C GLU A 65 -11.17 4.16 -13.85
N SER A 66 -9.89 4.55 -13.86
CA SER A 66 -8.77 3.68 -14.21
C SER A 66 -8.28 2.80 -13.06
N TRP A 67 -8.80 3.02 -11.84
CA TRP A 67 -8.50 2.16 -10.70
C TRP A 67 -9.10 0.77 -10.94
N THR A 68 -8.25 -0.25 -10.83
CA THR A 68 -8.64 -1.65 -10.97
C THR A 68 -8.20 -2.44 -9.75
N LYS A 69 -9.11 -3.22 -9.13
CA LYS A 69 -8.72 -4.15 -8.07
C LYS A 69 -7.93 -5.29 -8.71
N ARG A 70 -6.65 -5.41 -8.36
CA ARG A 70 -5.74 -6.41 -8.95
C ARG A 70 -5.57 -7.63 -8.06
N PHE A 71 -5.49 -7.42 -6.74
CA PHE A 71 -5.28 -8.49 -5.77
C PHE A 71 -6.33 -8.41 -4.66
N ALA A 72 -6.71 -9.58 -4.13
CA ALA A 72 -7.55 -9.76 -2.97
C ALA A 72 -6.97 -10.92 -2.13
N ILE A 73 -6.06 -10.59 -1.23
CA ILE A 73 -5.20 -11.56 -0.54
C ILE A 73 -5.82 -11.88 0.84
N PRO A 74 -6.21 -13.13 1.11
CA PRO A 74 -6.64 -13.54 2.45
C PRO A 74 -5.49 -13.40 3.44
N ILE A 75 -5.77 -12.79 4.59
CA ILE A 75 -4.80 -12.70 5.69
C ILE A 75 -5.02 -13.90 6.61
N PRO A 76 -4.00 -14.76 6.83
CA PRO A 76 -4.18 -16.06 7.49
C PRO A 76 -4.43 -15.99 8.99
N LEU A 77 -4.21 -14.84 9.64
CA LEU A 77 -4.33 -14.67 11.08
C LEU A 77 -5.62 -13.93 11.45
N GLU A 78 -6.72 -14.69 11.54
CA GLU A 78 -8.08 -14.18 11.76
C GLU A 78 -8.25 -13.47 13.13
N ASP A 79 -7.51 -13.90 14.16
CA ASP A 79 -7.62 -13.38 15.54
C ASP A 79 -6.75 -12.15 15.84
N THR A 80 -6.07 -11.59 14.84
CA THR A 80 -5.19 -10.44 15.06
C THR A 80 -6.00 -9.20 15.43
N LEU A 81 -5.55 -8.44 16.43
CA LEU A 81 -6.22 -7.21 16.86
C LEU A 81 -5.81 -6.01 16.01
N PHE A 82 -4.64 -6.08 15.39
CA PHE A 82 -4.07 -5.05 14.55
C PHE A 82 -3.46 -5.63 13.29
N ASP A 83 -3.72 -4.92 12.20
CA ASP A 83 -3.26 -5.23 10.87
C ASP A 83 -3.06 -3.90 10.15
N ARG A 84 -1.87 -3.69 9.58
CA ARG A 84 -1.57 -2.47 8.83
C ARG A 84 -0.71 -2.82 7.61
N PRO A 85 -1.11 -2.37 6.41
CA PRO A 85 -0.24 -2.51 5.25
C PRO A 85 0.96 -1.57 5.40
N LEU A 86 2.16 -2.11 5.18
CA LEU A 86 3.40 -1.36 5.24
C LEU A 86 3.86 -0.89 3.86
N GLY A 87 3.53 -1.59 2.79
CA GLY A 87 3.88 -1.17 1.43
C GLY A 87 4.21 -2.34 0.53
N ILE A 88 4.78 -2.04 -0.63
CA ILE A 88 5.24 -3.03 -1.62
C ILE A 88 6.72 -2.80 -1.87
N THR A 89 7.52 -3.87 -1.84
CA THR A 89 8.96 -3.81 -2.11
C THR A 89 9.24 -3.72 -3.60
N LYS A 90 10.49 -3.40 -3.97
CA LYS A 90 10.95 -3.43 -5.38
C LYS A 90 10.87 -4.82 -6.02
N ASN A 91 10.76 -5.89 -5.21
CA ASN A 91 10.62 -7.27 -5.67
C ASN A 91 9.15 -7.71 -5.66
N ASP A 92 8.20 -6.76 -5.72
CA ASP A 92 6.76 -7.02 -5.76
C ASP A 92 6.26 -7.83 -4.55
N GLN A 93 6.86 -7.63 -3.38
CA GLN A 93 6.42 -8.25 -2.13
C GLN A 93 5.60 -7.26 -1.31
N LEU A 94 4.39 -7.64 -0.94
CA LEU A 94 3.57 -6.93 0.03
C LEU A 94 4.15 -7.12 1.45
N LEU A 95 4.34 -6.03 2.18
CA LEU A 95 4.72 -6.04 3.59
C LEU A 95 3.55 -5.61 4.48
N GLN A 96 3.37 -6.30 5.61
CA GLN A 96 2.30 -6.02 6.56
C GLN A 96 2.81 -6.14 8.00
N ASP A 97 2.29 -5.30 8.88
CA ASP A 97 2.42 -5.41 10.33
C ASP A 97 1.15 -6.06 10.89
N LEU A 98 1.29 -7.22 11.51
CA LEU A 98 0.21 -7.93 12.17
C LEU A 98 0.56 -8.14 13.64
N ASP A 99 -0.04 -7.34 14.52
CA ASP A 99 0.24 -7.34 15.96
C ASP A 99 1.74 -7.31 16.31
N GLY A 100 2.55 -6.55 15.56
CA GLY A 100 3.99 -6.46 15.78
C GLY A 100 4.78 -7.61 15.13
N MET A 101 4.16 -8.46 14.32
CA MET A 101 4.84 -9.41 13.44
C MET A 101 4.96 -8.84 12.03
N LEU A 102 6.18 -8.85 11.49
CA LEU A 102 6.42 -8.46 10.09
C LEU A 102 6.14 -9.62 9.15
N LEU A 103 5.12 -9.48 8.31
CA LEU A 103 4.78 -10.45 7.27
C LEU A 103 5.18 -9.92 5.89
N TRP A 104 5.54 -10.85 5.02
CA TRP A 104 5.74 -10.60 3.60
C TRP A 104 4.91 -11.57 2.77
N TYR A 105 4.49 -11.12 1.59
CA TYR A 105 3.75 -11.92 0.61
C TYR A 105 4.17 -11.54 -0.80
N ASP A 106 4.64 -12.51 -1.57
CA ASP A 106 4.98 -12.38 -2.99
C ASP A 106 3.71 -12.24 -3.83
N LEU A 107 3.55 -11.09 -4.50
CA LEU A 107 2.35 -10.79 -5.27
C LEU A 107 2.27 -11.56 -6.60
N ASP A 108 3.40 -12.06 -7.12
CA ASP A 108 3.43 -12.84 -8.35
C ASP A 108 3.50 -14.35 -8.06
N GLY A 109 4.19 -14.75 -6.98
CA GLY A 109 4.38 -16.15 -6.59
C GLY A 109 3.34 -16.71 -5.61
N GLU A 110 2.44 -15.88 -5.09
CA GLU A 110 1.38 -16.23 -4.12
C GLU A 110 1.87 -16.93 -2.84
N GLN A 111 3.14 -16.74 -2.50
CA GLN A 111 3.80 -17.33 -1.33
C GLN A 111 4.10 -16.23 -0.31
N GLY A 112 4.11 -16.57 0.98
CA GLY A 112 4.42 -15.60 2.01
C GLY A 112 4.87 -16.24 3.32
N GLY A 113 5.25 -15.39 4.26
CA GLY A 113 5.71 -15.84 5.56
C GLY A 113 5.95 -14.70 6.54
N ILE A 114 6.37 -15.08 7.74
CA ILE A 114 6.75 -14.16 8.82
C ILE A 114 8.28 -13.99 8.74
N LEU A 115 8.77 -12.75 8.73
CA LEU A 115 10.21 -12.44 8.64
C LEU A 115 10.98 -12.65 9.96
N GLY A 116 10.35 -13.21 10.99
CA GLY A 116 10.96 -13.47 12.30
C GLY A 116 11.27 -12.23 13.13
N PHE A 117 10.87 -11.04 12.67
CA PHE A 117 10.95 -9.81 13.46
C PHE A 117 9.67 -9.63 14.29
N TYR A 118 9.88 -9.42 15.59
CA TYR A 118 8.82 -9.17 16.56
C TYR A 118 9.06 -7.79 17.18
N GLY A 119 8.13 -6.88 16.93
CA GLY A 119 8.11 -5.54 17.48
C GLY A 119 6.91 -5.34 18.40
N VAL A 120 6.64 -4.08 18.70
CA VAL A 120 5.37 -3.67 19.31
C VAL A 120 4.38 -3.40 18.18
N GLN A 121 3.09 -3.62 18.43
CA GLN A 121 2.03 -3.27 17.48
C GLN A 121 2.24 -1.86 16.88
N GLY A 122 2.38 -1.79 15.55
CA GLY A 122 2.53 -0.53 14.83
C GLY A 122 3.95 0.04 14.83
N SER A 123 4.96 -0.69 15.33
CA SER A 123 6.34 -0.21 15.40
C SER A 123 7.10 -0.26 14.08
N PHE A 124 6.60 -0.98 13.07
CA PHE A 124 7.24 -1.06 11.76
C PHE A 124 6.80 0.08 10.85
N ASP A 125 7.74 0.75 10.20
CA ASP A 125 7.44 1.66 9.10
C ASP A 125 8.32 1.32 7.88
N VAL A 126 7.82 1.67 6.70
CA VAL A 126 8.46 1.41 5.41
C VAL A 126 8.34 2.66 4.57
N ASP A 127 9.48 3.29 4.31
CA ASP A 127 9.56 4.43 3.41
C ASP A 127 10.07 4.00 2.03
N THR A 128 9.57 4.68 1.00
CA THR A 128 10.05 4.48 -0.36
C THR A 128 11.23 5.40 -0.59
N LEU A 129 12.44 4.84 -0.72
CA LEU A 129 13.61 5.60 -1.18
C LEU A 129 13.58 5.69 -2.72
N THR A 130 13.31 6.88 -3.23
CA THR A 130 13.44 7.23 -4.64
C THR A 130 14.61 8.18 -4.82
N ASP A 131 15.57 7.79 -5.66
CA ASP A 131 16.66 8.68 -6.04
C ASP A 131 16.09 9.86 -6.84
N SER A 132 16.18 11.06 -6.26
CA SER A 132 15.79 12.31 -6.94
C SER A 132 17.02 12.93 -7.58
N LEU A 133 17.20 12.75 -8.88
CA LEU A 133 18.26 13.42 -9.65
C LEU A 133 17.83 14.85 -9.97
N TYR A 134 18.03 15.78 -9.05
CA TYR A 134 18.14 17.20 -9.43
C TYR A 134 19.61 17.51 -9.65
N LEU A 135 20.01 17.65 -10.91
CA LEU A 135 21.31 18.23 -11.25
C LEU A 135 21.26 19.71 -10.85
N LEU A 136 21.91 20.07 -9.74
CA LEU A 136 22.20 21.47 -9.44
C LEU A 136 23.17 21.96 -10.52
N GLY A 137 22.63 22.58 -11.57
CA GLY A 137 23.45 23.27 -12.56
C GLY A 137 24.31 24.32 -11.85
N PRO A 138 25.59 24.49 -12.23
CA PRO A 138 26.43 25.49 -11.58
C PRO A 138 25.82 26.87 -11.78
N THR A 139 25.54 27.57 -10.67
CA THR A 139 25.32 29.02 -10.68
C THR A 139 26.56 29.67 -11.27
N ARG A 140 26.44 30.14 -12.52
CA ARG A 140 27.42 31.04 -13.13
C ARG A 140 27.08 32.45 -12.66
N GLU A 141 27.94 33.00 -11.80
CA GLU A 141 28.16 34.44 -11.69
C GLU A 141 29.11 34.91 -12.80
#